data_AF-A0A6N8XKB8-F1
#
_entry.id   AF-A0A6N8XKB8-F1
#
_cell.length_a   1.000
_cell.length_b   1.000
_cell.length_c   1.000
_cell.angle_alpha   90.00
_cell.angle_beta   90.00
_cell.angle_gamma   90.00
#
_symmetry.space_group_name_H-M   'P 1'
#
loop_
_entity.id
_entity.type
_entity.pdbx_description
1 polymer ?
#
loop_
_entity_poly.entity_id
_entity_poly.type
_entity_poly.pdbx_seq_one_letter_code
_entity_poly.pdbx_strand_id
1 'polypeptide(L)'
;ESMRLNLKALLVVLWGVRLTYNFARKGGFKKGGEDYRWAHLRERVGPVVFQILNITFSAPGQMLLIWLFTSPIHQAWRFQEAGLNGLDLLAAALFVVFLVGETVADQQMWNFQQAKKRRLAAGEPVAAPFVTTGLFRYCRHPNFICELGMWWTFYLFAVAASGEWLHWTALGFIALTAQFIASMRMGESISAAKYPGYRAYQATTPALIPLRRRQRRGP
;
A
#
# COMPACT_ATOMS: atom_id res chain seq x y z
N GLU A 1 -28.31 8.48 -14.15
CA GLU A 1 -26.88 8.10 -14.08
C GLU A 1 -26.42 8.20 -12.62
N SER A 2 -25.69 7.21 -12.08
CA SER A 2 -25.34 7.21 -10.65
C SER A 2 -24.11 8.06 -10.38
N MET A 3 -24.30 9.26 -9.81
CA MET A 3 -23.21 10.17 -9.44
C MET A 3 -22.17 9.50 -8.51
N ARG A 4 -22.62 8.62 -7.61
CA ARG A 4 -21.75 7.86 -6.71
C ARG A 4 -20.83 6.90 -7.49
N LEU A 5 -21.36 6.17 -8.46
CA LEU A 5 -20.55 5.25 -9.28
C LEU A 5 -19.52 6.03 -10.12
N ASN A 6 -19.93 7.15 -10.72
CA ASN A 6 -19.02 8.01 -11.50
C ASN A 6 -17.90 8.59 -10.63
N LEU A 7 -18.22 9.03 -9.41
CA LEU A 7 -17.23 9.50 -8.45
C LEU A 7 -16.23 8.40 -8.08
N LYS A 8 -16.71 7.20 -7.73
CA LYS A 8 -15.84 6.04 -7.43
C LYS A 8 -14.97 5.66 -8.63
N ALA A 9 -15.52 5.68 -9.84
CA ALA A 9 -14.79 5.41 -11.07
C ALA A 9 -13.67 6.43 -11.29
N LEU A 10 -13.94 7.72 -11.11
CA LEU A 10 -12.93 8.78 -11.22
C LEU A 10 -11.80 8.56 -10.19
N LEU A 11 -12.13 8.31 -8.93
CA LEU A 11 -11.15 8.10 -7.86
C LEU A 11 -10.25 6.89 -8.13
N VAL A 12 -10.81 5.76 -8.57
CA VAL A 12 -10.00 4.56 -8.89
C VAL A 12 -9.14 4.77 -10.14
N VAL A 13 -9.62 5.54 -11.13
CA VAL A 13 -8.80 5.91 -12.31
C VAL A 13 -7.62 6.77 -11.89
N LEU A 14 -7.82 7.78 -11.03
CA LEU A 14 -6.72 8.61 -10.51
C LEU A 14 -5.68 7.76 -9.77
N TRP A 15 -6.13 6.84 -8.92
CA TRP A 15 -5.27 5.88 -8.25
C TRP A 15 -4.52 4.98 -9.25
N GLY A 16 -5.20 4.44 -10.26
CA GLY A 16 -4.62 3.55 -11.26
C GLY A 16 -3.58 4.25 -12.15
N VAL A 17 -3.84 5.50 -12.55
CA VAL A 17 -2.86 6.34 -13.28
C VAL A 17 -1.62 6.54 -12.42
N ARG A 18 -1.81 6.91 -11.14
CA ARG A 18 -0.73 7.14 -10.19
C ARG A 18 0.09 5.87 -9.93
N LEU A 19 -0.56 4.73 -9.73
CA LEU A 19 0.08 3.42 -9.56
C LEU A 19 0.91 3.05 -10.80
N THR A 20 0.28 3.13 -11.98
CA THR A 20 0.91 2.83 -13.27
C THR A 20 2.15 3.71 -13.48
N TYR A 21 2.04 5.02 -13.27
CA TYR A 21 3.16 5.94 -13.37
C TYR A 21 4.29 5.58 -12.40
N ASN A 22 3.97 5.32 -11.12
CA ASN A 22 4.96 4.98 -10.11
C ASN A 22 5.66 3.64 -10.39
N PHE A 23 4.94 2.66 -10.93
CA PHE A 23 5.49 1.37 -11.34
C PHE A 23 6.36 1.50 -12.60
N ALA A 24 5.91 2.26 -13.60
CA ALA A 24 6.63 2.51 -14.84
C ALA A 24 8.00 3.16 -14.58
N ARG A 25 8.04 4.25 -13.80
CA ARG A 25 9.30 4.95 -13.50
C ARG A 25 10.29 4.08 -12.73
N LYS A 26 9.81 3.15 -11.90
CA LYS A 26 10.65 2.19 -11.17
C LYS A 26 11.18 1.06 -12.05
N GLY A 27 10.77 1.01 -13.33
CA GLY A 27 11.19 0.00 -14.29
C GLY A 27 10.38 -1.29 -14.23
N GLY A 28 9.16 -1.26 -13.68
CA GLY A 28 8.31 -2.43 -13.51
C GLY A 28 7.90 -3.13 -14.80
N PHE A 29 7.97 -2.42 -15.95
CA PHE A 29 7.69 -2.98 -17.28
C PHE A 29 8.94 -3.47 -18.03
N LYS A 30 10.11 -3.48 -17.38
CA LYS A 30 11.33 -4.05 -17.98
C LYS A 30 11.24 -5.57 -17.98
N LYS A 31 11.68 -6.20 -19.09
CA LYS A 31 11.75 -7.67 -19.20
C LYS A 31 12.62 -8.24 -18.09
N GLY A 32 12.17 -9.35 -17.48
CA GLY A 32 12.90 -10.05 -16.43
C GLY A 32 12.80 -9.43 -15.02
N GLY A 33 11.94 -8.43 -14.82
CA GLY A 33 11.68 -7.87 -13.50
C GLY A 33 10.79 -8.80 -12.66
N GLU A 34 11.38 -9.53 -11.71
CA GLU A 34 10.64 -10.23 -10.65
C GLU A 34 10.74 -9.42 -9.34
N ASP A 35 9.67 -9.44 -8.54
CA ASP A 35 9.74 -8.89 -7.19
C ASP A 35 10.72 -9.73 -6.34
N TYR A 36 11.74 -9.08 -5.77
CA TYR A 36 12.79 -9.73 -4.98
C TYR A 36 12.25 -10.59 -3.82
N ARG A 37 11.05 -10.29 -3.31
CA ARG A 37 10.41 -11.07 -2.24
C ARG A 37 10.08 -12.49 -2.69
N TRP A 38 9.76 -12.69 -3.97
CA TRP A 38 9.48 -14.02 -4.52
C TRP A 38 10.73 -14.88 -4.63
N ALA A 39 11.85 -14.29 -5.04
CA ALA A 39 13.15 -14.97 -5.03
C ALA A 39 13.52 -15.39 -3.60
N HIS A 40 13.41 -14.48 -2.64
CA HIS A 40 13.68 -14.75 -1.22
C HIS A 40 12.75 -15.83 -0.62
N LEU A 41 11.47 -15.84 -1.02
CA LEU A 41 10.52 -16.87 -0.59
C LEU A 41 10.89 -18.23 -1.21
N ARG A 42 11.20 -18.26 -2.50
CA ARG A 42 11.58 -19.48 -3.23
C ARG A 42 12.84 -20.13 -2.64
N GLU A 43 13.83 -19.34 -2.27
CA GLU A 43 15.04 -19.81 -1.59
C GLU A 43 14.73 -20.45 -0.23
N ARG A 44 13.72 -19.96 0.50
CA ARG A 44 13.35 -20.48 1.82
C ARG A 44 12.52 -21.76 1.80
N VAL A 45 11.57 -21.85 0.86
CA VAL A 45 10.59 -22.97 0.85
C VAL A 45 10.92 -24.04 -0.20
N GLY A 46 11.84 -23.75 -1.13
CA GLY A 46 12.19 -24.62 -2.24
C GLY A 46 11.20 -24.54 -3.41
N PRO A 47 11.59 -25.01 -4.61
CA PRO A 47 10.85 -24.80 -5.84
C PRO A 47 9.49 -25.50 -5.86
N VAL A 48 9.38 -26.71 -5.29
CA VAL A 48 8.13 -27.49 -5.30
C VAL A 48 7.06 -26.82 -4.43
N VAL A 49 7.40 -26.49 -3.18
CA VAL A 49 6.49 -25.80 -2.26
C VAL A 49 6.11 -24.43 -2.79
N PHE A 50 7.04 -23.72 -3.44
CA PHE A 50 6.77 -22.45 -4.10
C PHE A 50 5.71 -22.57 -5.21
N GLN A 51 5.78 -23.62 -6.04
CA GLN A 51 4.75 -23.85 -7.06
C GLN A 51 3.39 -24.24 -6.45
N ILE A 52 3.38 -25.05 -5.40
CA ILE A 52 2.15 -25.38 -4.66
C ILE A 52 1.53 -24.10 -4.10
N LEU A 53 2.32 -23.25 -3.45
CA LEU A 53 1.87 -21.95 -2.94
C LEU A 53 1.31 -21.06 -4.06
N ASN A 54 1.95 -21.05 -5.23
CA ASN A 54 1.46 -20.27 -6.37
C ASN A 54 0.11 -20.74 -6.88
N ILE A 55 -0.06 -22.05 -7.05
CA ILE A 55 -1.29 -22.63 -7.60
C ILE A 55 -2.45 -22.59 -6.60
N THR A 56 -2.15 -22.75 -5.29
CA THR A 56 -3.20 -22.88 -4.26
C THR A 56 -3.52 -21.58 -3.51
N PHE A 57 -2.56 -20.66 -3.39
CA PHE A 57 -2.71 -19.44 -2.62
C PHE A 57 -2.57 -18.19 -3.50
N SER A 58 -1.47 -18.03 -4.24
CA SER A 58 -1.23 -16.80 -5.00
C SER A 58 -2.26 -16.60 -6.11
N ALA A 59 -2.41 -17.55 -7.02
CA ALA A 59 -3.29 -17.42 -8.17
C ALA A 59 -4.78 -17.30 -7.78
N PRO A 60 -5.38 -18.27 -7.05
CA PRO A 60 -6.79 -18.16 -6.68
C PRO A 60 -7.02 -17.10 -5.59
N GLY A 61 -6.09 -16.91 -4.66
CA GLY A 61 -6.22 -15.93 -3.58
C GLY A 61 -6.21 -14.49 -4.08
N GLN A 62 -5.39 -14.15 -5.08
CA GLN A 62 -5.46 -12.80 -5.68
C GLN A 62 -6.78 -12.60 -6.44
N MET A 63 -7.30 -13.61 -7.13
CA MET A 63 -8.61 -13.51 -7.80
C MET A 63 -9.74 -13.30 -6.79
N LEU A 64 -9.74 -14.08 -5.70
CA LEU A 64 -10.70 -13.94 -4.61
C LEU A 64 -10.58 -12.57 -3.94
N LEU A 65 -9.36 -12.10 -3.68
CA LEU A 65 -9.13 -10.80 -3.08
C LEU A 65 -9.67 -9.66 -3.95
N ILE A 66 -9.39 -9.69 -5.27
CA ILE A 66 -9.92 -8.72 -6.23
C ILE A 66 -11.45 -8.72 -6.20
N TRP A 67 -12.07 -9.89 -6.26
CA TRP A 67 -13.53 -9.99 -6.16
C TRP A 67 -14.05 -9.42 -4.82
N LEU A 68 -13.40 -9.73 -3.70
CA LEU A 68 -13.82 -9.26 -2.39
C LEU A 68 -13.72 -7.74 -2.24
N PHE A 69 -12.61 -7.09 -2.62
CA PHE A 69 -12.48 -5.64 -2.42
C PHE A 69 -13.23 -4.82 -3.48
N THR A 70 -13.64 -5.42 -4.59
CA THR A 70 -14.52 -4.79 -5.61
C THR A 70 -16.01 -4.99 -5.32
N SER A 71 -16.38 -5.97 -4.48
CA SER A 71 -17.77 -6.22 -4.04
C SER A 71 -18.55 -5.00 -3.48
N PRO A 72 -17.95 -3.98 -2.83
CA PRO A 72 -18.65 -2.75 -2.42
C PRO A 72 -19.21 -1.94 -3.59
N ILE A 73 -18.73 -2.14 -4.82
CA ILE A 73 -19.28 -1.52 -6.02
C ILE A 73 -20.66 -2.10 -6.33
N HIS A 74 -20.83 -3.42 -6.20
CA HIS A 74 -22.12 -4.08 -6.37
C HIS A 74 -23.14 -3.57 -5.33
N GLN A 75 -22.70 -3.39 -4.09
CA GLN A 75 -23.50 -2.76 -3.03
C GLN A 75 -23.97 -1.36 -3.44
N ALA A 76 -23.05 -0.48 -3.86
CA ALA A 76 -23.39 0.87 -4.33
C ALA A 76 -24.31 0.89 -5.56
N TRP A 77 -24.24 -0.12 -6.43
CA TRP A 77 -25.15 -0.27 -7.57
C TRP A 77 -26.57 -0.66 -7.15
N ARG A 78 -26.74 -1.51 -6.11
CA ARG A 78 -28.08 -1.83 -5.59
C ARG A 78 -28.82 -0.61 -5.04
N PHE A 79 -28.07 0.38 -4.54
CA PHE A 79 -28.59 1.64 -4.02
C PHE A 79 -28.29 2.83 -4.96
N GLN A 80 -28.29 2.60 -6.28
CA GLN A 80 -27.96 3.61 -7.28
C GLN A 80 -28.95 4.78 -7.35
N GLU A 81 -30.20 4.57 -6.93
CA GLU A 81 -31.27 5.57 -6.83
C GLU A 81 -31.00 6.58 -5.70
N ALA A 82 -30.23 6.19 -4.67
CA ALA A 82 -29.86 7.08 -3.59
C ALA A 82 -28.78 8.07 -4.05
N GLY A 83 -29.11 9.36 -4.01
CA GLY A 83 -28.18 10.44 -4.31
C GLY A 83 -26.95 10.48 -3.39
N LEU A 84 -25.97 11.33 -3.73
CA LEU A 84 -24.80 11.56 -2.90
C LEU A 84 -25.22 12.14 -1.53
N ASN A 85 -24.55 11.69 -0.47
CA ASN A 85 -24.72 12.23 0.87
C ASN A 85 -23.39 12.73 1.46
N GLY A 86 -23.44 13.28 2.67
CA GLY A 86 -22.25 13.81 3.35
C GLY A 86 -21.15 12.76 3.57
N LEU A 87 -21.51 11.49 3.73
CA LEU A 87 -20.54 10.41 3.91
C LEU A 87 -19.81 10.08 2.59
N ASP A 88 -20.49 10.18 1.45
CA ASP A 88 -19.86 10.08 0.12
C ASP A 88 -18.80 11.18 -0.07
N LEU A 89 -19.12 12.43 0.32
CA LEU A 89 -18.19 13.56 0.22
C LEU A 89 -17.00 13.41 1.17
N LEU A 90 -17.23 12.96 2.40
CA LEU A 90 -16.17 12.66 3.37
C LEU A 90 -15.25 11.55 2.84
N ALA A 91 -15.81 10.47 2.30
CA ALA A 91 -15.05 9.36 1.73
C ALA A 91 -14.17 9.84 0.56
N ALA A 92 -14.72 10.65 -0.34
CA ALA A 92 -13.98 11.24 -1.45
C ALA A 92 -12.84 12.16 -0.98
N ALA A 93 -13.11 13.03 0.00
CA ALA A 93 -12.09 13.92 0.55
C ALA A 93 -10.95 13.15 1.21
N LEU A 94 -11.28 12.13 2.02
CA LEU A 94 -10.29 11.25 2.64
C LEU A 94 -9.47 10.48 1.58
N PHE A 95 -10.12 9.98 0.52
CA PHE A 95 -9.43 9.30 -0.58
C PHE A 95 -8.41 10.23 -1.22
N VAL A 96 -8.77 11.48 -1.53
CA VAL A 96 -7.85 12.45 -2.13
C VAL A 96 -6.69 12.77 -1.20
N VAL A 97 -6.93 12.94 0.10
CA VAL A 97 -5.87 13.14 1.10
C VAL A 97 -4.89 11.97 1.10
N PHE A 98 -5.39 10.73 1.08
CA PHE A 98 -4.53 9.55 1.02
C PHE A 98 -3.80 9.46 -0.32
N LEU A 99 -4.46 9.71 -1.46
CA LEU A 99 -3.82 9.70 -2.78
C LEU A 99 -2.66 10.69 -2.86
N VAL A 100 -2.85 11.91 -2.35
CA VAL A 100 -1.80 12.94 -2.27
C VAL A 100 -0.69 12.48 -1.32
N GLY A 101 -1.04 12.00 -0.12
CA GLY A 101 -0.09 11.49 0.86
C GLY A 101 0.79 10.36 0.31
N GLU A 102 0.17 9.42 -0.41
CA GLU A 102 0.88 8.32 -1.05
C GLU A 102 1.79 8.82 -2.16
N THR A 103 1.33 9.77 -2.97
CA THR A 103 2.12 10.38 -4.06
C THR A 103 3.36 11.08 -3.50
N VAL A 104 3.21 11.84 -2.41
CA VAL A 104 4.32 12.49 -1.70
C VAL A 104 5.29 11.45 -1.13
N ALA A 105 4.79 10.40 -0.46
CA ALA A 105 5.62 9.34 0.09
C ALA A 105 6.47 8.65 -0.99
N ASP A 106 5.85 8.31 -2.11
CA ASP A 106 6.56 7.68 -3.22
C ASP A 106 7.55 8.62 -3.90
N GLN A 107 7.24 9.91 -3.99
CA GLN A 107 8.19 10.90 -4.52
C GLN A 107 9.41 11.08 -3.61
N GLN A 108 9.22 11.11 -2.29
CA GLN A 108 10.33 11.17 -1.33
C GLN A 108 11.24 9.94 -1.46
N MET A 109 10.66 8.74 -1.54
CA MET A 109 11.40 7.50 -1.76
C MET A 109 12.15 7.52 -3.11
N TRP A 110 11.49 7.97 -4.18
CA TRP A 110 12.08 8.07 -5.51
C TRP A 110 13.31 8.99 -5.50
N ASN A 111 13.16 10.21 -4.96
CA ASN A 111 14.24 11.19 -4.88
C ASN A 111 15.44 10.63 -4.11
N PHE A 112 15.18 9.97 -2.97
CA PHE A 112 16.21 9.32 -2.18
C PHE A 112 16.96 8.24 -2.98
N GLN A 113 16.24 7.34 -3.66
CA GLN A 113 16.86 6.26 -4.42
C GLN A 113 17.66 6.77 -5.63
N GLN A 114 17.18 7.82 -6.31
CA GLN A 114 17.91 8.45 -7.42
C GLN A 114 19.19 9.14 -6.93
N ALA A 115 19.11 9.90 -5.84
CA ALA A 115 20.28 10.51 -5.22
C ALA A 115 21.30 9.44 -4.80
N LYS A 116 20.84 8.37 -4.15
CA LYS A 116 21.69 7.24 -3.77
C LYS A 116 22.41 6.61 -4.97
N LYS A 117 21.69 6.35 -6.07
CA LYS A 117 22.27 5.80 -7.30
C LYS A 117 23.35 6.72 -7.89
N ARG A 118 23.09 8.03 -7.95
CA ARG A 118 24.05 9.03 -8.47
C ARG A 118 25.35 9.04 -7.66
N ARG A 119 25.24 9.03 -6.33
CA ARG A 119 26.40 9.04 -5.43
C ARG A 119 27.23 7.77 -5.54
N LEU A 120 26.57 6.60 -5.59
CA LEU A 120 27.25 5.32 -5.81
C LEU A 120 27.99 5.29 -7.16
N ALA A 121 27.39 5.83 -8.22
CA ALA A 121 28.04 5.92 -9.54
C ALA A 121 29.26 6.87 -9.54
N ALA A 122 29.24 7.91 -8.68
CA ALA A 122 30.35 8.83 -8.50
C ALA A 122 31.42 8.35 -7.50
N GLY A 123 31.25 7.16 -6.90
CA GLY A 123 32.15 6.67 -5.85
C GLY A 123 32.05 7.42 -4.52
N GLU A 124 31.01 8.23 -4.33
CA GLU A 124 30.81 9.00 -3.11
C GLU A 124 30.23 8.14 -1.97
N PRO A 125 30.60 8.42 -0.71
CA PRO A 125 30.02 7.73 0.43
C PRO A 125 28.52 8.02 0.57
N VAL A 126 27.72 6.96 0.69
CA VAL A 126 26.28 7.06 0.97
C VAL A 126 26.06 7.06 2.48
N ALA A 127 25.79 8.24 3.03
CA ALA A 127 25.61 8.44 4.48
C ALA A 127 24.49 7.58 5.11
N ALA A 128 23.37 7.37 4.40
CA ALA A 128 22.24 6.58 4.90
C ALA A 128 21.77 5.58 3.85
N PRO A 129 21.60 4.28 4.18
CA PRO A 129 21.21 3.27 3.21
C PRO A 129 19.72 3.26 2.86
N PHE A 130 18.86 3.94 3.66
CA PHE A 130 17.41 4.03 3.50
C PHE A 130 16.88 5.42 3.92
N VAL A 131 15.68 5.77 3.46
CA VAL A 131 15.03 7.06 3.77
C VAL A 131 14.48 7.08 5.19
N THR A 132 14.76 8.16 5.92
CA THR A 132 14.30 8.40 7.31
C THR A 132 13.74 9.81 7.52
N THR A 133 13.65 10.60 6.44
CA THR A 133 13.22 12.00 6.44
C THR A 133 11.83 12.14 5.81
N GLY A 134 11.23 13.34 5.88
CA GLY A 134 9.90 13.58 5.32
C GLY A 134 8.83 12.77 6.05
N LEU A 135 7.92 12.13 5.31
CA LEU A 135 6.86 11.29 5.88
C LEU A 135 7.43 10.06 6.58
N PHE A 136 8.58 9.56 6.11
CA PHE A 136 9.25 8.41 6.71
C PHE A 136 9.74 8.68 8.13
N ARG A 137 9.86 9.93 8.57
CA ARG A 137 10.20 10.23 9.97
C ARG A 137 9.07 9.91 10.96
N TYR A 138 7.83 9.83 10.48
CA TYR A 138 6.63 9.63 11.30
C TYR A 138 6.16 8.18 11.31
N CYS A 139 6.26 7.50 10.17
CA CYS A 139 5.95 6.09 10.02
C CYS A 139 6.86 5.49 8.95
N ARG A 140 7.19 4.20 9.06
CA ARG A 140 8.13 3.55 8.13
C ARG A 140 7.52 3.28 6.75
N HIS A 141 6.20 3.14 6.67
CA HIS A 141 5.47 2.84 5.42
C HIS A 141 4.30 3.83 5.20
N PRO A 142 4.57 5.13 4.99
CA PRO A 142 3.53 6.13 4.78
C PRO A 142 2.67 5.84 3.54
N ASN A 143 3.29 5.29 2.48
CA ASN A 143 2.60 4.83 1.29
C ASN A 143 1.61 3.68 1.60
N PHE A 144 1.97 2.72 2.47
CA PHE A 144 1.06 1.62 2.80
C PHE A 144 -0.17 2.09 3.57
N ILE A 145 -0.01 3.04 4.49
CA ILE A 145 -1.14 3.61 5.23
C ILE A 145 -2.09 4.32 4.27
N CYS A 146 -1.55 5.11 3.34
CA CYS A 146 -2.36 5.84 2.39
C CYS A 146 -3.09 4.88 1.44
N GLU A 147 -2.40 3.86 0.93
CA GLU A 147 -3.00 2.82 0.10
C GLU A 147 -4.14 2.10 0.83
N LEU A 148 -3.91 1.62 2.05
CA LEU A 148 -4.96 1.02 2.88
C LEU A 148 -6.10 2.01 3.16
N GLY A 149 -5.78 3.26 3.47
CA GLY A 149 -6.75 4.32 3.72
C GLY A 149 -7.69 4.56 2.53
N MET A 150 -7.15 4.64 1.31
CA MET A 150 -7.94 4.76 0.09
C MET A 150 -8.91 3.59 -0.07
N TRP A 151 -8.47 2.36 0.18
CA TRP A 151 -9.37 1.22 0.08
C TRP A 151 -10.45 1.24 1.17
N TRP A 152 -10.12 1.59 2.41
CA TRP A 152 -11.13 1.76 3.46
C TRP A 152 -12.15 2.88 3.14
N THR A 153 -11.78 3.92 2.39
CA THR A 153 -12.78 4.89 1.90
C THR A 153 -13.74 4.30 0.86
N PHE A 154 -13.30 3.31 0.08
CA PHE A 154 -14.20 2.56 -0.83
C PHE A 154 -15.22 1.72 -0.08
N TYR A 155 -14.89 1.24 1.12
CA TYR A 155 -15.86 0.65 2.04
C TYR A 155 -16.87 1.69 2.53
N LEU A 156 -16.39 2.89 2.93
CA LEU A 156 -17.26 3.98 3.36
C LEU A 156 -18.32 4.35 2.30
N PHE A 157 -17.98 4.31 1.01
CA PHE A 157 -18.96 4.52 -0.06
C PHE A 157 -20.08 3.47 -0.08
N ALA A 158 -19.81 2.22 0.32
CA ALA A 158 -20.86 1.21 0.45
C ALA A 158 -21.72 1.48 1.69
N VAL A 159 -21.10 1.86 2.82
CA VAL A 159 -21.83 2.28 4.03
C VAL A 159 -22.71 3.50 3.75
N ALA A 160 -22.21 4.47 2.97
CA ALA A 160 -22.95 5.65 2.56
C ALA A 160 -24.16 5.30 1.69
N ALA A 161 -24.07 4.25 0.88
CA ALA A 161 -25.14 3.81 -0.01
C ALA A 161 -26.21 2.98 0.73
N SER A 162 -25.81 2.07 1.62
CA SER A 162 -26.72 1.14 2.30
C SER A 162 -27.20 1.60 3.69
N GLY A 163 -26.45 2.49 4.35
CA GLY A 163 -26.62 2.79 5.77
C GLY A 163 -26.08 1.71 6.72
N GLU A 164 -25.60 0.58 6.19
CA GLU A 164 -25.13 -0.56 6.98
C GLU A 164 -23.62 -0.46 7.24
N TRP A 165 -23.27 -0.20 8.50
CA TRP A 165 -21.87 -0.09 8.95
C TRP A 165 -21.13 -1.42 9.04
N LEU A 166 -21.85 -2.53 9.16
CA LEU A 166 -21.30 -3.88 9.25
C LEU A 166 -21.88 -4.71 8.10
N HIS A 167 -21.06 -4.97 7.10
CA HIS A 167 -21.47 -5.69 5.89
C HIS A 167 -20.32 -6.57 5.39
N TRP A 168 -20.63 -7.72 4.81
CA TRP A 168 -19.64 -8.72 4.38
C TRP A 168 -18.62 -8.19 3.37
N THR A 169 -18.95 -7.12 2.64
CA THR A 169 -18.04 -6.44 1.71
C THR A 169 -16.83 -5.82 2.43
N ALA A 170 -16.88 -5.65 3.76
CA ALA A 170 -15.72 -5.30 4.59
C ALA A 170 -14.61 -6.37 4.54
N LEU A 171 -14.96 -7.64 4.30
CA LEU A 171 -14.01 -8.75 4.28
C LEU A 171 -12.90 -8.55 3.24
N GLY A 172 -13.20 -7.92 2.10
CA GLY A 172 -12.18 -7.60 1.10
C GLY A 172 -11.12 -6.63 1.61
N PHE A 173 -11.54 -5.59 2.35
CA PHE A 173 -10.63 -4.61 2.92
C PHE A 173 -9.84 -5.16 4.11
N ILE A 174 -10.45 -6.02 4.91
CA ILE A 174 -9.78 -6.75 5.99
C ILE A 174 -8.72 -7.69 5.40
N ALA A 175 -9.07 -8.48 4.38
CA ALA A 175 -8.15 -9.38 3.71
C ALA A 175 -7.00 -8.62 3.03
N LEU A 176 -7.30 -7.51 2.37
CA LEU A 176 -6.29 -6.63 1.75
C LEU A 176 -5.34 -6.06 2.82
N THR A 177 -5.88 -5.61 3.95
CA THR A 177 -5.09 -5.12 5.10
C THR A 177 -4.16 -6.21 5.64
N ALA A 178 -4.66 -7.43 5.82
CA ALA A 178 -3.87 -8.57 6.28
C ALA A 178 -2.73 -8.90 5.30
N GLN A 179 -3.01 -8.91 3.99
CA GLN A 179 -2.01 -9.13 2.94
C GLN A 179 -0.91 -8.05 2.97
N PHE A 180 -1.29 -6.78 3.11
CA PHE A 180 -0.34 -5.66 3.22
C PHE A 180 0.55 -5.79 4.46
N ILE A 181 -0.02 -6.14 5.61
CA ILE A 181 0.75 -6.35 6.86
C ILE A 181 1.74 -7.51 6.70
N ALA A 182 1.31 -8.63 6.12
CA ALA A 182 2.19 -9.78 5.87
C ALA A 182 3.37 -9.40 4.95
N SER A 183 3.05 -8.73 3.83
CA SER A 183 4.05 -8.23 2.86
C SER A 183 5.04 -7.25 3.50
N MET A 184 4.53 -6.30 4.30
CA MET A 184 5.33 -5.32 5.04
C MET A 184 6.32 -6.00 5.99
N ARG A 185 5.85 -6.95 6.81
CA ARG A 185 6.70 -7.68 7.77
C ARG A 185 7.84 -8.42 7.08
N MET A 186 7.56 -9.05 5.95
CA MET A 186 8.59 -9.70 5.14
C MET A 186 9.62 -8.67 4.62
N GLY A 187 9.16 -7.57 4.04
CA GLY A 187 10.04 -6.50 3.56
C GLY A 187 10.91 -5.87 4.65
N GLU A 188 10.36 -5.68 5.85
CA GLU A 188 11.12 -5.20 7.01
C GLU A 188 12.16 -6.22 7.47
N SER A 189 11.84 -7.52 7.47
CA SER A 189 12.78 -8.58 7.86
C SER A 189 13.99 -8.62 6.92
N ILE A 190 13.76 -8.46 5.61
CA ILE A 190 14.81 -8.43 4.60
C ILE A 190 15.66 -7.16 4.77
N SER A 191 15.01 -6.01 5.02
CA SER A 191 15.70 -4.75 5.26
C SER A 191 16.57 -4.78 6.52
N ALA A 192 16.07 -5.40 7.60
CA ALA A 192 16.80 -5.57 8.86
C ALA A 192 18.00 -6.52 8.73
N ALA A 193 17.91 -7.54 7.87
CA ALA A 193 19.04 -8.42 7.57
C ALA A 193 20.10 -7.71 6.71
N LYS A 194 19.67 -6.87 5.76
CA LYS A 194 20.56 -6.17 4.83
C LYS A 194 21.26 -4.96 5.44
N TYR A 195 20.60 -4.25 6.36
CA TYR A 195 21.08 -2.97 6.88
C TYR A 195 21.14 -2.99 8.42
N PRO A 196 22.34 -3.04 9.03
CA PRO A 196 22.50 -3.10 10.48
C PRO A 196 21.78 -1.96 11.23
N GLY A 197 21.82 -0.75 10.67
CA GLY A 197 21.15 0.44 11.25
C GLY A 197 19.63 0.43 11.17
N TYR A 198 19.01 -0.50 10.43
CA TYR A 198 17.56 -0.51 10.23
C TYR A 198 16.79 -0.90 11.51
N ARG A 199 17.37 -1.74 12.37
CA ARG A 199 16.76 -2.09 13.66
C ARG A 199 16.62 -0.88 14.58
N ALA A 200 17.58 0.04 14.57
CA ALA A 200 17.51 1.29 15.32
C ALA A 200 16.39 2.21 14.80
N TYR A 201 16.16 2.20 13.49
CA TYR A 201 15.04 2.92 12.89
C TYR A 201 13.68 2.29 13.27
N GLN A 202 13.59 0.95 13.25
CA GLN A 202 12.39 0.24 13.71
C GLN A 202 12.03 0.51 15.17
N ALA A 203 13.04 0.70 16.04
CA ALA A 203 12.83 1.01 17.46
C ALA A 203 12.26 2.41 17.71
N THR A 204 12.56 3.37 16.83
CA THR A 204 12.21 4.79 17.06
C THR A 204 11.00 5.25 16.27
N THR A 205 10.70 4.63 15.13
CA THR A 205 9.66 5.07 14.19
C THR A 205 8.67 3.94 13.96
N PRO A 206 7.36 4.09 14.20
CA PRO A 206 6.38 3.01 14.04
C PRO A 206 6.18 2.57 12.59
N ALA A 207 5.67 1.35 12.36
CA ALA A 207 5.50 0.80 11.01
C ALA A 207 4.46 1.55 10.18
N LEU A 208 3.23 1.62 10.70
CA LEU A 208 2.06 2.23 10.06
C LEU A 208 1.59 3.41 10.92
N ILE A 209 0.85 3.17 11.99
CA ILE A 209 0.24 4.25 12.77
C ILE A 209 1.33 5.18 13.37
N PRO A 210 1.35 6.49 13.03
CA PRO A 210 2.32 7.44 13.54
C PRO A 210 2.04 7.75 15.02
N LEU A 211 2.42 6.81 15.88
CA LEU A 211 2.49 7.03 17.32
C LEU A 211 3.70 7.92 17.62
N ARG A 212 3.59 8.74 18.69
CA ARG A 212 4.65 9.64 19.16
C ARG A 212 6.00 8.90 19.13
N ARG A 213 6.98 9.48 18.40
CA ARG A 213 8.32 8.91 18.24
C ARG A 213 8.85 8.50 19.61
N ARG A 214 9.15 7.21 19.80
CA ARG A 214 9.78 6.76 21.05
C ARG A 214 11.19 7.33 21.07
N GLN A 215 11.41 8.35 21.91
CA GLN A 215 12.76 8.80 22.21
C GLN A 215 13.52 7.61 22.79
N ARG A 216 14.74 7.37 22.30
CA ARG A 216 15.65 6.40 22.90
C ARG A 216 15.81 6.84 24.36
N ARG A 217 15.32 6.03 25.31
CA ARG A 217 15.91 6.06 26.65
C ARG A 217 17.34 5.58 26.41
N GLY A 218 18.32 6.47 26.60
CA GLY A 218 19.72 6.08 26.60
C GLY A 218 19.97 5.03 27.68
N PRO A 219 21.10 4.30 27.61
CA PRO A 219 21.58 3.58 28.78
C PRO A 219 21.75 4.54 29.97
#